data_AF-A0A8K0PQ90-F1
#
_entry.id   AF-A0A8K0PQ90-F1
#
_cell.length_a   1.000
_cell.length_b   1.000
_cell.length_c   1.000
_cell.angle_alpha   90.00
_cell.angle_beta   90.00
_cell.angle_gamma   90.00
#
_symmetry.space_group_name_H-M   'P 1'
#
loop_
_entity.id
_entity.type
_entity.pdbx_description
1 polymer ?
#
loop_
_entity_poly.entity_id
_entity_poly.type
_entity_poly.pdbx_seq_one_letter_code
_entity_poly.pdbx_strand_id
1 'polypeptide(L)'
;MYPKTLLLALLAATAVNAASFHYPRQANNTGVDAAADANGNANGNNNNNGNANNNNAADNNANAADNNANAGAAADAGANGAADFGTCTPTMDFQLGRAGRKPDEGTFLPTDAVVAQGQQDALNPNIITNRICDQLGNVCGANDAAIAQCEDAKATVEGLGTKDETTAAAFNAALGF
;
A
#
# COMPACT_ATOMS: atom_id res chain seq x y z
N MET A 1 -42.79 -3.77 25.76
CA MET A 1 -42.57 -2.43 26.33
C MET A 1 -41.80 -2.58 27.64
N TYR A 2 -40.49 -2.36 27.61
CA TYR A 2 -39.64 -2.17 28.78
C TYR A 2 -38.77 -0.94 28.50
N PRO A 3 -38.64 0.00 29.45
CA PRO A 3 -38.14 1.33 29.14
C PRO A 3 -36.62 1.37 29.03
N LYS A 4 -36.18 2.03 27.95
CA LYS A 4 -34.82 2.52 27.69
C LYS A 4 -34.27 3.29 28.90
N THR A 5 -33.20 2.79 29.50
CA THR A 5 -32.32 3.62 30.34
C THR A 5 -31.11 4.00 29.51
N LEU A 6 -31.15 5.24 29.02
CA LEU A 6 -30.06 5.90 28.30
C LEU A 6 -29.04 6.36 29.33
N LEU A 7 -27.89 5.68 29.45
CA LEU A 7 -26.77 6.16 30.25
C LEU A 7 -25.72 6.77 29.31
N LEU A 8 -25.75 8.10 29.24
CA LEU A 8 -24.82 8.93 28.50
C LEU A 8 -23.55 9.08 29.35
N ALA A 9 -22.54 8.24 29.11
CA ALA A 9 -21.24 8.37 29.75
C ALA A 9 -20.34 9.29 28.92
N LEU A 10 -20.25 10.54 29.37
CA LEU A 10 -19.32 11.56 28.90
C LEU A 10 -17.92 11.22 29.46
N LEU A 11 -16.99 10.72 28.65
CA LEU A 11 -15.58 10.69 29.01
C LEU A 11 -14.78 11.67 28.15
N ALA A 12 -14.04 12.51 28.86
CA ALA A 12 -13.29 13.65 28.39
C ALA A 12 -12.12 13.27 27.47
N ALA A 13 -11.97 13.99 26.36
CA ALA A 13 -10.79 13.97 25.51
C ALA A 13 -9.65 14.74 26.21
N THR A 14 -8.64 14.04 26.70
CA THR A 14 -7.36 14.66 27.06
C THR A 14 -6.47 14.69 25.81
N ALA A 15 -6.31 15.87 25.23
CA ALA A 15 -5.28 16.13 24.24
C ALA A 15 -3.91 16.12 24.92
N VAL A 16 -3.02 15.21 24.52
CA VAL A 16 -1.62 15.23 24.92
C VAL A 16 -0.84 15.90 23.79
N ASN A 17 -0.25 17.07 24.10
CA ASN A 17 0.65 17.77 23.18
C ASN A 17 1.91 16.93 22.94
N ALA A 18 2.20 16.62 21.67
CA ALA A 18 3.49 16.10 21.26
C ALA A 18 4.53 17.23 21.30
N ALA A 19 5.48 17.16 22.23
CA ALA A 19 6.69 17.97 22.20
C ALA A 19 7.69 17.34 21.23
N SER A 20 7.98 18.04 20.14
CA SER A 20 9.03 17.67 19.19
C SER A 20 10.41 17.88 19.82
N PHE A 21 11.07 16.80 20.25
CA PHE A 21 12.48 16.84 20.62
C PHE A 21 13.34 16.87 19.35
N HIS A 22 13.85 18.06 19.02
CA HIS A 22 14.92 18.25 18.04
C HIS A 22 16.25 17.78 18.65
N TYR A 23 16.82 16.68 18.14
CA TYR A 23 18.21 16.31 18.38
C TYR A 23 19.09 16.98 17.30
N PRO A 24 20.00 17.91 17.63
CA PRO A 24 21.04 18.29 16.68
C PRO A 24 22.06 17.15 16.56
N ARG A 25 22.23 16.63 15.34
CA ARG A 25 23.37 15.77 15.00
C ARG A 25 24.63 16.65 15.05
N GLN A 26 25.47 16.44 16.07
CA GLN A 26 26.80 17.03 16.14
C GLN A 26 27.66 16.43 15.03
N ALA A 27 28.03 17.26 14.07
CA ALA A 27 29.15 17.02 13.18
C ALA A 27 30.45 17.23 13.98
N ASN A 28 31.16 16.16 14.28
CA ASN A 28 32.47 16.23 14.95
C ASN A 28 33.56 16.14 13.89
N ASN A 29 34.22 17.27 13.63
CA ASN A 29 35.38 17.35 12.74
C ASN A 29 36.50 18.10 13.47
N THR A 30 37.42 17.36 14.07
CA THR A 30 38.82 17.71 14.40
C THR A 30 39.53 16.36 14.55
N GLY A 31 40.56 15.98 13.80
CA GLY A 31 41.74 16.75 13.40
C GLY A 31 42.94 16.09 14.09
N VAL A 32 43.64 15.18 13.41
CA VAL A 32 45.02 14.79 13.73
C VAL A 32 45.79 14.60 12.42
N ASP A 33 46.69 15.54 12.20
CA ASP A 33 47.58 15.71 11.06
C ASP A 33 48.81 14.79 11.12
N ALA A 34 49.24 14.26 9.98
CA ALA A 34 50.63 14.02 9.52
C ALA A 34 50.63 13.06 8.30
N ALA A 35 51.37 13.21 7.20
CA ALA A 35 52.20 14.26 6.60
C ALA A 35 52.58 13.79 5.16
N ALA A 36 52.71 14.72 4.20
CA ALA A 36 53.47 14.66 2.93
C ALA A 36 53.04 13.63 1.84
N ASP A 37 53.04 13.87 0.53
CA ASP A 37 53.52 14.93 -0.37
C ASP A 37 52.75 14.82 -1.73
N ALA A 38 52.72 15.96 -2.44
CA ALA A 38 52.13 16.40 -3.70
C ALA A 38 51.75 15.42 -4.83
N ASN A 39 50.68 15.77 -5.57
CA ASN A 39 50.77 16.61 -6.80
C ASN A 39 49.39 16.68 -7.47
N GLY A 40 48.64 17.78 -7.35
CA GLY A 40 48.47 18.80 -8.40
C GLY A 40 47.12 18.59 -9.12
N ASN A 41 46.26 19.55 -9.43
CA ASN A 41 46.30 21.00 -9.42
C ASN A 41 44.84 21.52 -9.44
N ALA A 42 44.66 22.71 -8.87
CA ALA A 42 43.43 23.44 -8.61
C ALA A 42 42.69 23.96 -9.87
N ASN A 43 41.39 24.24 -9.74
CA ASN A 43 40.77 25.59 -9.72
C ASN A 43 39.23 25.40 -9.86
N GLY A 44 38.31 26.00 -9.11
CA GLY A 44 38.35 27.26 -8.39
C GLY A 44 37.12 28.08 -8.78
N ASN A 45 36.17 28.17 -7.84
CA ASN A 45 35.18 29.23 -7.62
C ASN A 45 34.02 29.55 -8.59
N ASN A 46 32.85 29.64 -7.94
CA ASN A 46 31.62 30.33 -8.30
C ASN A 46 31.83 31.82 -8.62
N ASN A 47 31.09 32.36 -9.60
CA ASN A 47 30.04 33.38 -9.41
C ASN A 47 29.60 34.03 -10.75
N ASN A 48 28.27 34.15 -10.89
CA ASN A 48 27.45 35.06 -11.67
C ASN A 48 28.09 36.08 -12.63
N ASN A 49 27.58 36.09 -13.87
CA ASN A 49 26.82 37.18 -14.52
C ASN A 49 27.11 37.20 -16.03
N GLY A 50 26.07 37.10 -16.86
CA GLY A 50 26.22 37.19 -18.31
C GLY A 50 25.01 36.70 -19.09
N ASN A 51 23.96 37.51 -19.12
CA ASN A 51 22.83 37.39 -20.03
C ASN A 51 23.29 37.47 -21.50
N ALA A 52 23.01 36.44 -22.30
CA ALA A 52 23.08 36.49 -23.75
C ALA A 52 21.98 35.60 -24.38
N ASN A 53 20.87 36.23 -24.75
CA ASN A 53 19.92 35.72 -25.73
C ASN A 53 20.61 35.62 -27.12
N ASN A 54 20.57 34.47 -27.80
CA ASN A 54 19.94 34.33 -29.13
C ASN A 54 20.11 32.92 -29.75
N ASN A 55 18.98 32.41 -30.24
CA ASN A 55 18.76 31.69 -31.51
C ASN A 55 19.39 30.32 -31.80
N ASN A 56 18.47 29.34 -31.78
CA ASN A 56 18.09 28.50 -32.92
C ASN A 56 19.17 27.60 -33.56
N ALA A 57 19.15 26.33 -33.15
CA ALA A 57 19.46 25.22 -34.05
C ALA A 57 18.40 24.13 -33.86
N ALA A 58 17.64 23.90 -34.92
CA ALA A 58 16.73 22.78 -35.11
C ALA A 58 17.47 21.45 -35.03
N ASP A 59 16.83 20.40 -34.50
CA ASP A 59 16.46 19.23 -35.30
C ASP A 59 15.73 18.18 -34.46
N ASN A 60 14.67 17.63 -35.06
CA ASN A 60 13.70 16.72 -34.47
C ASN A 60 14.17 15.26 -34.55
N ASN A 61 13.82 14.51 -33.50
CA ASN A 61 13.33 13.12 -33.52
C ASN A 61 14.25 11.97 -33.98
N ALA A 62 14.64 11.11 -33.02
CA ALA A 62 14.66 9.66 -33.22
C ALA A 62 14.54 8.92 -31.88
N ASN A 63 13.28 8.63 -31.54
CA ASN A 63 12.75 7.49 -30.79
C ASN A 63 13.76 6.45 -30.24
N ALA A 64 13.93 6.43 -28.91
CA ALA A 64 14.54 5.32 -28.18
C ALA A 64 13.44 4.32 -27.79
N ALA A 65 13.45 3.16 -28.43
CA ALA A 65 12.67 2.00 -28.02
C ALA A 65 13.64 0.81 -27.87
N ASP A 66 13.80 0.32 -26.65
CA ASP A 66 13.71 -1.12 -26.33
C ASP A 66 13.82 -1.36 -24.83
N ASN A 67 12.63 -1.40 -24.24
CA ASN A 67 12.14 -2.17 -23.10
C ASN A 67 13.08 -3.23 -22.48
N ASN A 68 13.55 -2.96 -21.26
CA ASN A 68 13.50 -3.93 -20.16
C ASN A 68 13.55 -3.18 -18.82
N ALA A 69 12.45 -2.54 -18.46
CA ALA A 69 12.25 -2.01 -17.12
C ALA A 69 11.22 -2.87 -16.38
N ASN A 70 11.71 -3.94 -15.75
CA ASN A 70 11.11 -4.46 -14.53
C ASN A 70 11.35 -3.41 -13.43
N ALA A 71 10.56 -2.34 -13.47
CA ALA A 71 10.48 -1.33 -12.43
C ALA A 71 9.08 -1.44 -11.84
N GLY A 72 9.02 -1.94 -10.60
CA GLY A 72 7.80 -1.93 -9.82
C GLY A 72 7.17 -0.55 -9.90
N ALA A 73 5.89 -0.53 -10.24
CA ALA A 73 5.07 0.66 -10.18
C ALA A 73 5.10 1.15 -8.72
N ALA A 74 5.99 2.11 -8.45
CA ALA A 74 5.86 2.98 -7.31
C ALA A 74 4.58 3.77 -7.56
N ALA A 75 3.55 3.45 -6.77
CA ALA A 75 2.24 4.05 -6.80
C ALA A 75 2.34 5.59 -6.85
N ASP A 76 1.83 6.18 -7.93
CA ASP A 76 1.47 7.58 -7.96
C ASP A 76 0.20 7.73 -7.10
N ALA A 77 0.40 7.98 -5.81
CA ALA A 77 -0.67 8.32 -4.88
C ALA A 77 -1.18 9.73 -5.23
N GLY A 78 -2.03 9.85 -6.26
CA GLY A 78 -2.25 11.20 -6.78
C GLY A 78 -3.35 11.50 -7.79
N ALA A 79 -4.35 10.64 -8.04
CA ALA A 79 -5.70 11.03 -8.52
C ALA A 79 -6.53 9.77 -8.84
N ASN A 80 -6.82 8.96 -7.83
CA ASN A 80 -7.50 7.70 -8.06
C ASN A 80 -8.99 7.99 -8.35
N GLY A 81 -9.44 7.67 -9.57
CA GLY A 81 -10.86 7.50 -9.86
C GLY A 81 -11.51 6.49 -8.90
N ALA A 82 -12.82 6.28 -9.00
CA ALA A 82 -13.48 5.26 -8.20
C ALA A 82 -12.79 3.88 -8.37
N ALA A 83 -12.80 3.07 -7.30
CA ALA A 83 -12.27 1.71 -7.36
C ALA A 83 -12.98 0.92 -8.46
N ASP A 84 -12.18 0.35 -9.36
CA ASP A 84 -12.63 -0.53 -10.43
C ASP A 84 -11.88 -1.86 -10.27
N PHE A 85 -12.60 -2.90 -9.87
CA PHE A 85 -12.07 -4.24 -9.66
C PHE A 85 -11.91 -5.04 -10.97
N GLY A 86 -12.17 -4.40 -12.11
CA GLY A 86 -12.08 -4.99 -13.43
C GLY A 86 -13.14 -6.08 -13.61
N THR A 87 -12.73 -7.26 -14.06
CA THR A 87 -13.65 -8.37 -14.34
C THR A 87 -14.02 -9.19 -13.11
N CYS A 88 -13.39 -8.94 -11.96
CA CYS A 88 -13.57 -9.77 -10.76
C CYS A 88 -14.57 -9.18 -9.78
N THR A 89 -15.19 -10.05 -9.00
CA THR A 89 -15.94 -9.73 -7.78
C THR A 89 -15.13 -10.22 -6.56
N PRO A 90 -14.18 -9.41 -6.04
CA PRO A 90 -13.18 -9.87 -5.06
C PRO A 90 -13.74 -10.05 -3.65
N THR A 91 -14.77 -10.87 -3.49
CA THR A 91 -15.39 -11.14 -2.18
C THR A 91 -14.89 -12.47 -1.58
N MET A 92 -14.99 -12.55 -0.27
CA MET A 92 -14.64 -13.70 0.55
C MET A 92 -15.91 -14.31 1.16
N ASP A 93 -15.98 -15.62 1.25
CA ASP A 93 -16.98 -16.30 2.06
C ASP A 93 -16.37 -16.93 3.31
N PHE A 94 -17.26 -17.32 4.22
CA PHE A 94 -16.95 -18.18 5.35
C PHE A 94 -17.99 -19.29 5.41
N GLN A 95 -17.55 -20.53 5.56
CA GLN A 95 -18.44 -21.67 5.74
C GLN A 95 -17.87 -22.65 6.78
N LEU A 96 -18.76 -23.19 7.61
CA LEU A 96 -18.48 -24.33 8.47
C LEU A 96 -18.63 -25.63 7.67
N GLY A 97 -17.76 -26.61 7.93
CA GLY A 97 -18.00 -27.98 7.46
C GLY A 97 -17.93 -28.17 5.94
N ARG A 98 -17.02 -27.46 5.26
CA ARG A 98 -16.72 -27.73 3.85
C ARG A 98 -16.31 -29.19 3.63
N ALA A 99 -16.46 -29.67 2.40
CA ALA A 99 -16.13 -31.05 2.04
C ALA A 99 -14.69 -31.41 2.47
N GLY A 100 -14.55 -32.47 3.27
CA GLY A 100 -13.26 -32.91 3.82
C GLY A 100 -12.83 -32.22 5.13
N ARG A 101 -13.66 -31.32 5.69
CA ARG A 101 -13.45 -30.64 6.98
C ARG A 101 -14.44 -31.12 8.03
N LYS A 102 -14.18 -30.82 9.32
CA LYS A 102 -15.13 -31.13 10.41
C LYS A 102 -16.37 -30.23 10.33
N PRO A 103 -17.57 -30.68 10.78
CA PRO A 103 -18.80 -29.88 10.70
C PRO A 103 -18.73 -28.49 11.36
N ASP A 104 -17.88 -28.33 12.37
CA ASP A 104 -17.67 -27.09 13.13
C ASP A 104 -16.37 -26.35 12.73
N GLU A 105 -15.66 -26.83 11.71
CA GLU A 105 -14.43 -26.20 11.22
C GLU A 105 -14.76 -25.13 10.19
N GLY A 106 -14.56 -23.87 10.60
CA GLY A 106 -14.74 -22.69 9.77
C GLY A 106 -13.60 -22.45 8.81
N THR A 107 -13.93 -22.17 7.56
CA THR A 107 -12.95 -21.95 6.48
C THR A 107 -13.38 -20.80 5.58
N PHE A 108 -12.39 -20.13 5.00
CA PHE A 108 -12.54 -19.02 4.09
C PHE A 108 -12.16 -19.42 2.66
N LEU A 109 -12.89 -18.91 1.68
CA LEU A 109 -12.54 -19.00 0.26
C LEU A 109 -12.91 -17.71 -0.49
N PRO A 110 -12.20 -17.39 -1.59
CA PRO A 110 -12.72 -16.43 -2.56
C PRO A 110 -14.01 -16.97 -3.18
N THR A 111 -14.99 -16.10 -3.38
CA THR A 111 -16.25 -16.46 -4.05
C THR A 111 -16.13 -16.41 -5.57
N ASP A 112 -15.25 -15.56 -6.08
CA ASP A 112 -15.00 -15.40 -7.51
C ASP A 112 -14.07 -16.50 -8.04
N ALA A 113 -14.55 -17.23 -9.05
CA ALA A 113 -13.82 -18.35 -9.62
C ALA A 113 -12.52 -17.95 -10.34
N VAL A 114 -12.46 -16.76 -10.93
CA VAL A 114 -11.26 -16.20 -11.58
C VAL A 114 -10.20 -15.90 -10.53
N VAL A 115 -10.61 -15.37 -9.37
CA VAL A 115 -9.71 -15.14 -8.23
C VAL A 115 -9.27 -16.46 -7.58
N ALA A 116 -10.20 -17.40 -7.41
CA ALA A 116 -9.94 -18.66 -6.72
C ALA A 116 -8.86 -19.51 -7.40
N GLN A 117 -8.92 -19.73 -8.72
CA GLN A 117 -7.98 -20.60 -9.48
C GLN A 117 -7.55 -21.89 -8.75
N GLY A 118 -8.48 -22.59 -8.10
CA GLY A 118 -8.18 -23.83 -7.36
C GLY A 118 -7.60 -23.63 -5.96
N GLN A 119 -7.65 -22.40 -5.42
CA GLN A 119 -7.37 -22.11 -4.02
C GLN A 119 -8.14 -23.06 -3.10
N GLN A 120 -7.40 -23.66 -2.16
CA GLN A 120 -7.97 -24.54 -1.15
C GLN A 120 -8.46 -23.74 0.05
N ASP A 121 -9.40 -24.33 0.79
CA ASP A 121 -9.93 -23.80 2.05
C ASP A 121 -8.82 -23.31 2.98
N ALA A 122 -8.95 -22.08 3.46
CA ALA A 122 -8.03 -21.54 4.47
C ALA A 122 -8.72 -21.39 5.82
N LEU A 123 -8.00 -21.77 6.89
CA LEU A 123 -8.42 -21.51 8.28
C LEU A 123 -8.05 -20.10 8.75
N ASN A 124 -7.22 -19.39 7.98
CA ASN A 124 -6.76 -18.05 8.31
C ASN A 124 -7.27 -17.06 7.24
N PRO A 125 -8.10 -16.08 7.60
CA PRO A 125 -8.65 -15.12 6.65
C PRO A 125 -7.56 -14.31 5.94
N ASN A 126 -6.43 -14.01 6.61
CA ASN A 126 -5.32 -13.26 6.00
C ASN A 126 -4.69 -13.99 4.79
N ILE A 127 -4.80 -15.32 4.70
CA ILE A 127 -4.32 -16.06 3.52
C ILE A 127 -5.23 -15.80 2.32
N ILE A 128 -6.54 -15.75 2.55
CA ILE A 128 -7.54 -15.54 1.49
C ILE A 128 -7.58 -14.09 1.04
N THR A 129 -7.49 -13.13 1.96
CA THR A 129 -7.45 -11.71 1.58
C THR A 129 -6.22 -11.38 0.75
N ASN A 130 -5.03 -11.90 1.12
CA ASN A 130 -3.83 -11.80 0.27
C ASN A 130 -4.08 -12.38 -1.13
N ARG A 131 -4.61 -13.61 -1.20
CA ARG A 131 -4.94 -14.24 -2.48
C ARG A 131 -5.88 -13.37 -3.32
N ILE A 132 -6.93 -12.81 -2.71
CA ILE A 132 -7.90 -11.97 -3.40
C ILE A 132 -7.24 -10.71 -3.95
N CYS A 133 -6.51 -9.97 -3.11
CA CYS A 133 -5.87 -8.71 -3.52
C CYS A 133 -4.77 -8.93 -4.56
N ASP A 134 -3.99 -10.01 -4.45
CA ASP A 134 -2.97 -10.36 -5.43
C ASP A 134 -3.57 -10.59 -6.83
N GLN A 135 -4.75 -11.19 -6.93
CA GLN A 135 -5.37 -11.44 -8.23
C GLN A 135 -5.92 -10.20 -8.92
N LEU A 136 -6.18 -9.11 -8.18
CA LEU A 136 -6.75 -7.88 -8.72
C LEU A 136 -5.88 -7.29 -9.86
N GLY A 137 -4.58 -7.12 -9.61
CA GLY A 137 -3.65 -6.62 -10.62
C GLY A 137 -3.24 -7.66 -11.66
N ASN A 138 -3.33 -8.95 -11.33
CA ASN A 138 -2.77 -10.02 -12.16
C ASN A 138 -3.75 -10.56 -13.21
N VAL A 139 -5.01 -10.80 -12.83
CA VAL A 139 -5.98 -11.48 -13.70
C VAL A 139 -7.30 -10.72 -13.83
N CYS A 140 -7.58 -9.79 -12.93
CA CYS A 140 -8.84 -9.04 -12.94
C CYS A 140 -8.77 -7.76 -13.76
N GLY A 141 -7.57 -7.22 -13.99
CA GLY A 141 -7.40 -5.91 -14.63
C GLY A 141 -7.92 -4.75 -13.77
N ALA A 142 -7.82 -4.88 -12.45
CA ALA A 142 -8.25 -3.84 -11.52
C ALA A 142 -7.35 -2.61 -11.61
N ASN A 143 -7.91 -1.44 -11.31
CA ASN A 143 -7.14 -0.20 -11.22
C ASN A 143 -6.41 -0.05 -9.87
N ASP A 144 -5.47 0.90 -9.80
CA ASP A 144 -4.68 1.15 -8.59
C ASP A 144 -5.55 1.54 -7.38
N ALA A 145 -6.69 2.19 -7.62
CA ALA A 145 -7.66 2.55 -6.59
C ALA A 145 -8.27 1.32 -5.92
N ALA A 146 -8.67 0.31 -6.71
CA ALA A 146 -9.20 -0.95 -6.24
C ALA A 146 -8.15 -1.80 -5.51
N ILE A 147 -6.91 -1.81 -6.00
CA ILE A 147 -5.80 -2.50 -5.32
C ILE A 147 -5.56 -1.87 -3.95
N ALA A 148 -5.45 -0.54 -3.87
CA ALA A 148 -5.28 0.17 -2.61
C ALA A 148 -6.45 -0.11 -1.63
N GLN A 149 -7.69 -0.08 -2.12
CA GLN A 149 -8.87 -0.39 -1.29
C GLN A 149 -8.84 -1.85 -0.78
N CYS A 150 -8.32 -2.79 -1.56
CA CYS A 150 -8.16 -4.18 -1.11
C CYS A 150 -7.10 -4.33 -0.04
N GLU A 151 -5.99 -3.61 -0.14
CA GLU A 151 -4.96 -3.58 0.90
C GLU A 151 -5.50 -2.99 2.22
N ASP A 152 -6.33 -1.95 2.17
CA ASP A 152 -7.02 -1.41 3.34
C ASP A 152 -8.04 -2.41 3.94
N ALA A 153 -8.78 -3.11 3.09
CA ALA A 153 -9.70 -4.18 3.53
C ALA A 153 -8.94 -5.33 4.20
N LYS A 154 -7.76 -5.70 3.70
CA LYS A 154 -6.88 -6.69 4.30
C LYS A 154 -6.38 -6.23 5.68
N ALA A 155 -5.94 -4.98 5.81
CA ALA A 155 -5.51 -4.42 7.10
C ALA A 155 -6.68 -4.40 8.12
N THR A 156 -7.90 -4.14 7.65
CA THR A 156 -9.11 -4.23 8.48
C THR A 156 -9.30 -5.65 9.02
N VAL A 157 -9.22 -6.66 8.16
CA VAL A 157 -9.32 -8.08 8.55
C VAL A 157 -8.24 -8.47 9.57
N GLU A 158 -7.00 -8.04 9.35
CA GLU A 158 -5.90 -8.30 10.28
C GLU A 158 -6.19 -7.67 11.66
N GLY A 159 -6.69 -6.43 11.68
CA GLY A 159 -7.03 -5.71 12.91
C GLY A 159 -8.21 -6.31 13.69
N LEU A 160 -9.15 -6.99 13.02
CA LEU A 160 -10.28 -7.64 13.68
C LEU A 160 -9.85 -8.86 14.52
N GLY A 161 -8.91 -9.66 14.00
CA GLY A 161 -8.47 -10.91 14.63
C GLY A 161 -9.53 -12.02 14.73
N THR A 162 -10.77 -11.76 14.28
CA THR A 162 -11.85 -12.76 14.21
C THR A 162 -11.60 -13.75 13.08
N LYS A 163 -12.22 -14.93 13.18
CA LYS A 163 -12.11 -16.02 12.20
C LYS A 163 -13.46 -16.68 11.96
N ASP A 164 -14.47 -15.84 11.73
CA ASP A 164 -15.85 -16.25 11.52
C ASP A 164 -16.50 -15.44 10.39
N GLU A 165 -17.81 -15.59 10.22
CA GLU A 165 -18.59 -14.89 9.19
C GLU A 165 -18.45 -13.36 9.25
N THR A 166 -18.21 -12.79 10.43
CA THR A 166 -18.06 -11.33 10.58
C THR A 166 -16.79 -10.83 9.92
N THR A 167 -15.74 -11.66 9.85
CA THR A 167 -14.49 -11.35 9.15
C THR A 167 -14.71 -11.25 7.64
N ALA A 168 -15.45 -12.21 7.06
CA ALA A 168 -15.80 -12.19 5.64
C ALA A 168 -16.71 -11.00 5.30
N ALA A 169 -17.70 -10.73 6.15
CA ALA A 169 -18.58 -9.58 5.99
C ALA A 169 -17.82 -8.25 6.03
N ALA A 170 -16.89 -8.09 6.98
CA ALA A 170 -16.09 -6.87 7.10
C ALA A 170 -15.19 -6.64 5.88
N PHE A 171 -14.55 -7.68 5.35
CA PHE A 171 -13.77 -7.60 4.13
C PHE A 171 -14.63 -7.17 2.93
N ASN A 172 -15.76 -7.84 2.71
CA ASN A 172 -16.66 -7.55 1.59
C ASN A 172 -17.23 -6.13 1.67
N ALA A 173 -17.65 -5.70 2.87
CA ALA A 173 -18.15 -4.36 3.10
C ALA A 173 -17.09 -3.28 2.84
N ALA A 174 -15.82 -3.53 3.22
CA ALA A 174 -14.71 -2.61 2.94
C ALA A 174 -14.44 -2.46 1.43
N LEU A 175 -14.79 -3.46 0.62
CA LEU A 175 -14.71 -3.42 -0.84
C LEU A 175 -15.98 -2.87 -1.51
N GLY A 176 -17.07 -2.69 -0.76
CA GLY A 176 -18.35 -2.17 -1.26
C GLY A 176 -19.33 -3.24 -1.77
N PHE A 177 -19.20 -4.48 -1.31
CA PHE A 177 -20.10 -5.60 -1.64
C PHE A 177 -20.97 -6.04 -0.46
#